data_AF-A0A9N9EC40-F1
#
_entry.id   AF-A0A9N9EC40-F1
#
_cell.length_a   1.000
_cell.length_b   1.000
_cell.length_c   1.000
_cell.angle_alpha   90.00
_cell.angle_beta   90.00
_cell.angle_gamma   90.00
#
_symmetry.space_group_name_H-M   'P 1'
#
loop_
_entity.id
_entity.type
_entity.pdbx_description
1 polymer ?
#
loop_
_entity_poly.entity_id
_entity_poly.type
_entity_poly.pdbx_seq_one_letter_code
_entity_poly.pdbx_strand_id
1 'polypeptide(L)'
;MGVHIFDSAHDDLIHDVAYDFYGKRLATCSSDQKVKVWEYNQDNKWELVDSWKAHDSSVLKVSWAHPEFGQVLATCSFDRTIHIWEEQEHEARNSGKRWINKATLRDSTSSVQDIEFAPNFWGLKLASCTADGTLRIYEALEVNNLTQWNGTEEISITGHTTKESDGNYCLS
;
A
#
# COMPACT_ATOMS: atom_id res chain seq x y z
N MET A 1 -12.85 -30.81 5.73
CA MET A 1 -11.92 -29.67 5.66
C MET A 1 -11.69 -29.18 7.07
N GLY A 2 -10.46 -29.28 7.57
CA GLY A 2 -10.08 -28.69 8.85
C GLY A 2 -9.59 -27.27 8.65
N VAL A 3 -9.84 -26.38 9.61
CA VAL A 3 -9.20 -25.07 9.63
C VAL A 3 -7.74 -25.28 10.01
N HIS A 4 -6.81 -24.93 9.12
CA HIS A 4 -5.39 -24.95 9.43
C HIS A 4 -5.02 -23.63 10.11
N ILE A 5 -4.69 -23.72 11.40
CA ILE A 5 -4.22 -22.58 12.20
C ILE A 5 -2.70 -22.49 12.03
N PHE A 6 -2.20 -21.32 11.63
CA PHE A 6 -0.78 -21.03 11.60
C PHE A 6 -0.50 -19.71 12.32
N ASP A 7 0.66 -19.62 12.95
CA ASP A 7 1.07 -18.42 13.68
C ASP A 7 1.48 -17.34 12.69
N SER A 8 0.84 -16.17 12.77
CA SER A 8 1.22 -14.98 12.00
C SER A 8 2.62 -14.46 12.38
N ALA A 9 3.10 -14.83 13.57
CA ALA A 9 4.32 -14.32 14.18
C ALA A 9 4.41 -12.79 14.27
N HIS A 10 3.29 -12.06 14.08
CA HIS A 10 3.24 -10.63 14.33
C HIS A 10 3.26 -10.40 15.84
N ASP A 11 3.96 -9.34 16.26
CA ASP A 11 4.15 -9.03 17.68
C ASP A 11 2.99 -8.20 18.25
N ASP A 12 2.04 -7.78 17.41
CA ASP A 12 0.89 -6.94 17.74
C ASP A 12 -0.29 -7.17 16.76
N LEU A 13 -1.42 -6.49 16.98
CA LEU A 13 -2.66 -6.61 16.21
C LEU A 13 -2.45 -6.50 14.71
N ILE A 14 -3.00 -7.46 13.98
CA ILE A 14 -3.07 -7.46 12.51
C ILE A 14 -4.28 -6.62 12.10
N HIS A 15 -4.05 -5.63 11.24
CA HIS A 15 -5.11 -4.73 10.77
C HIS A 15 -5.73 -5.20 9.46
N ASP A 16 -4.92 -5.76 8.56
CA ASP A 16 -5.37 -6.12 7.23
C ASP A 16 -4.65 -7.35 6.68
N VAL A 17 -5.33 -7.97 5.71
CA VAL A 17 -4.84 -9.12 4.97
C VAL A 17 -5.31 -9.02 3.51
N ALA A 18 -4.39 -9.25 2.58
CA ALA A 18 -4.70 -9.21 1.15
C ALA A 18 -4.13 -10.42 0.42
N TYR A 19 -4.98 -11.08 -0.37
CA TYR A 19 -4.54 -12.11 -1.32
C TYR A 19 -3.90 -11.46 -2.55
N ASP A 20 -2.90 -12.13 -3.11
CA ASP A 20 -2.48 -11.83 -4.47
C ASP A 20 -3.56 -12.23 -5.49
N PHE A 21 -3.38 -11.79 -6.73
CA PHE A 21 -4.32 -12.07 -7.82
C PHE A 21 -4.60 -13.57 -8.03
N TYR A 22 -3.62 -14.43 -7.78
CA TYR A 22 -3.73 -15.87 -7.98
C TYR A 22 -4.25 -16.64 -6.76
N GLY A 23 -4.45 -15.97 -5.63
CA GLY A 23 -4.84 -16.60 -4.36
C GLY A 23 -3.78 -17.53 -3.76
N LYS A 24 -2.52 -17.43 -4.22
CA LYS A 24 -1.41 -18.28 -3.76
C LYS A 24 -0.53 -17.58 -2.73
N ARG A 25 -0.64 -16.26 -2.63
CA ARG A 25 0.12 -15.47 -1.66
C ARG A 25 -0.80 -14.61 -0.83
N LEU A 26 -0.35 -14.32 0.38
CA LEU A 26 -1.03 -13.47 1.34
C LEU A 26 -0.05 -12.42 1.83
N ALA A 27 -0.47 -11.17 1.87
CA ALA A 27 0.21 -10.12 2.60
C ALA A 27 -0.58 -9.80 3.87
N THR A 28 0.12 -9.62 4.99
CA THR A 28 -0.46 -9.19 6.27
C THR A 28 0.29 -7.98 6.79
N CYS A 29 -0.41 -7.08 7.48
CA CYS A 29 0.19 -5.89 8.09
C CYS A 29 -0.35 -5.63 9.50
N SER A 30 0.46 -5.02 10.36
CA SER A 30 0.21 -4.98 11.82
C SER A 30 0.67 -3.68 12.48
N SER A 31 0.17 -3.47 13.70
CA SER A 31 0.67 -2.49 14.65
C SER A 31 2.16 -2.64 14.99
N ASP A 32 2.75 -3.83 14.78
CA ASP A 32 4.19 -4.07 14.96
C ASP A 32 5.08 -3.39 13.89
N GLN A 33 4.48 -2.58 13.01
CA GLN A 33 5.12 -1.80 11.96
C GLN A 33 5.68 -2.65 10.80
N LYS A 34 5.36 -3.95 10.78
CA LYS A 34 5.85 -4.87 9.76
C LYS A 34 4.76 -5.24 8.76
N VAL A 35 5.25 -5.63 7.59
CA VAL A 35 4.49 -6.36 6.59
C VAL A 35 5.13 -7.73 6.44
N LYS A 36 4.29 -8.74 6.29
CA LYS A 36 4.72 -10.12 6.03
C LYS A 36 4.03 -10.64 4.81
N VAL A 37 4.77 -11.41 4.03
CA VAL A 37 4.24 -12.10 2.85
C VAL A 37 4.39 -13.59 3.05
N TRP A 38 3.32 -14.32 2.75
CA TRP A 38 3.19 -15.76 2.88
C TRP A 38 2.89 -16.37 1.53
N GLU A 39 3.30 -17.61 1.32
CA GLU A 39 2.99 -18.38 0.12
C GLU A 39 2.37 -19.71 0.52
N TYR A 40 1.32 -20.10 -0.21
CA TYR A 40 0.66 -21.38 -0.05
C TYR A 40 1.41 -22.45 -0.85
N ASN A 41 2.07 -23.34 -0.12
CA ASN A 41 2.92 -24.37 -0.70
C ASN A 41 2.11 -25.61 -1.17
N GLN A 42 2.78 -26.55 -1.82
CA GLN A 42 2.16 -27.79 -2.33
C GLN A 42 1.69 -28.74 -1.22
N ASP A 43 2.23 -28.58 0.00
CA ASP A 43 1.85 -29.35 1.19
C ASP A 43 0.61 -28.78 1.90
N ASN A 44 -0.12 -27.87 1.24
CA ASN A 44 -1.32 -27.21 1.74
C ASN A 44 -1.07 -26.36 3.00
N LYS A 45 0.11 -25.74 3.11
CA LYS A 45 0.51 -24.90 4.25
C LYS A 45 0.95 -23.52 3.79
N TRP A 46 0.68 -22.53 4.63
CA TRP A 46 1.22 -21.18 4.50
C TRP A 46 2.63 -21.13 5.08
N GLU A 47 3.59 -20.69 4.27
CA GLU A 47 4.98 -20.46 4.68
C GLU A 47 5.35 -19.00 4.55
N LEU A 48 6.11 -18.48 5.52
CA LEU A 48 6.62 -17.12 5.47
C LEU A 48 7.66 -17.00 4.35
N VAL A 49 7.39 -16.08 3.42
CA VAL A 49 8.31 -15.72 2.33
C VAL A 49 9.27 -14.65 2.81
N ASP A 50 8.75 -13.58 3.41
CA ASP A 50 9.57 -12.54 4.02
C ASP A 50 8.79 -11.72 5.06
N SER A 51 9.52 -11.02 5.92
CA SER A 51 9.02 -10.12 6.96
C SER A 51 9.95 -8.93 7.11
N TRP A 52 9.45 -7.71 6.95
CA TRP A 52 10.27 -6.50 7.05
C TRP A 52 9.55 -5.36 7.76
N LYS A 53 10.31 -4.43 8.34
CA LYS A 53 9.76 -3.18 8.88
C LYS A 53 9.36 -2.29 7.69
N ALA A 54 8.07 -2.01 7.57
CA ALA A 54 7.54 -1.26 6.44
C ALA A 54 7.37 0.23 6.75
N HIS A 55 6.99 0.57 7.97
CA HIS A 55 6.64 1.93 8.37
C HIS A 55 7.22 2.28 9.75
N ASP A 56 7.10 3.54 10.17
CA ASP A 56 7.52 3.99 11.52
C ASP A 56 6.35 4.05 12.52
N SER A 57 5.16 3.62 12.11
CA SER A 57 3.96 3.45 12.93
C SER A 57 3.12 2.29 12.41
N SER A 58 2.01 1.97 13.08
CA SER A 58 1.12 0.86 12.73
C SER A 58 0.73 0.88 11.24
N VAL A 59 0.91 -0.24 10.56
CA VAL A 59 0.51 -0.40 9.16
C VAL A 59 -0.95 -0.81 9.14
N LEU A 60 -1.79 -0.03 8.46
CA LEU A 60 -3.25 -0.18 8.52
C LEU A 60 -3.83 -0.95 7.35
N LYS A 61 -3.17 -0.87 6.19
CA LYS A 61 -3.65 -1.47 4.95
C LYS A 61 -2.50 -2.00 4.12
N VAL A 62 -2.75 -3.09 3.41
CA VAL A 62 -1.87 -3.62 2.37
C VAL A 62 -2.70 -3.99 1.15
N SER A 63 -2.25 -3.64 -0.05
CA SER A 63 -2.94 -3.95 -1.31
C SER A 63 -1.95 -4.45 -2.35
N TRP A 64 -2.36 -5.44 -3.15
CA TRP A 64 -1.58 -5.99 -4.25
C TRP A 64 -1.93 -5.28 -5.55
N ALA A 65 -0.92 -4.89 -6.32
CA ALA A 65 -1.15 -4.45 -7.69
C ALA A 65 -1.52 -5.67 -8.56
N HIS A 66 -2.13 -5.39 -9.71
CA HIS A 66 -2.35 -6.42 -10.72
C HIS A 66 -1.00 -6.97 -11.22
N PRO A 67 -0.85 -8.30 -11.42
CA PRO A 67 0.44 -8.93 -11.74
C PRO A 67 1.04 -8.49 -13.08
N GLU A 68 0.27 -7.83 -13.96
CA GLU A 68 0.85 -7.23 -15.19
C GLU A 68 1.86 -6.12 -14.90
N PHE A 69 1.77 -5.49 -13.73
CA PHE A 69 2.70 -4.46 -13.26
C PHE A 69 3.86 -5.06 -12.44
N GLY A 70 3.95 -6.39 -12.35
CA GLY A 70 4.92 -7.11 -11.53
C GLY A 70 4.42 -7.39 -10.11
N GLN A 71 5.33 -7.87 -9.26
CA GLN A 71 5.05 -8.17 -7.85
C GLN A 71 5.17 -6.90 -7.02
N VAL A 72 4.10 -6.11 -7.02
CA VAL A 72 4.04 -4.80 -6.38
C VAL A 72 3.02 -4.79 -5.25
N LEU A 73 3.43 -4.24 -4.11
CA LEU A 73 2.57 -3.98 -2.95
C LEU A 73 2.51 -2.49 -2.65
N ALA A 74 1.37 -2.03 -2.17
CA ALA A 74 1.23 -0.74 -1.53
C ALA A 74 0.84 -0.94 -0.06
N THR A 75 1.39 -0.12 0.82
CA THR A 75 1.10 -0.14 2.26
C THR A 75 0.86 1.26 2.77
N CYS A 76 -0.05 1.44 3.72
CA CYS A 76 -0.30 2.74 4.35
C CYS A 76 -0.31 2.65 5.88
N SER A 77 -0.05 3.78 6.54
CA SER A 77 0.21 3.79 7.98
C SER A 77 -0.32 5.04 8.69
N PHE A 78 -0.44 4.89 10.02
CA PHE A 78 -0.56 6.02 10.94
C PHE A 78 0.58 7.04 10.85
N ASP A 79 1.73 6.68 10.28
CA ASP A 79 2.85 7.59 10.03
C ASP A 79 2.60 8.60 8.89
N ARG A 80 1.39 8.57 8.30
CA ARG A 80 0.90 9.49 7.25
C ARG A 80 1.52 9.26 5.88
N THR A 81 2.19 8.14 5.69
CA THR A 81 2.83 7.81 4.42
C THR A 81 2.20 6.59 3.76
N ILE A 82 2.40 6.51 2.45
CA ILE A 82 2.16 5.31 1.65
C ILE A 82 3.52 4.86 1.15
N HIS A 83 3.81 3.56 1.17
CA HIS A 83 5.02 2.98 0.59
C HIS A 83 4.64 2.02 -0.54
N ILE A 84 5.42 2.07 -1.62
CA ILE A 84 5.30 1.18 -2.78
C ILE A 84 6.49 0.23 -2.75
N TRP A 85 6.22 -1.06 -2.77
CA TRP A 85 7.22 -2.12 -2.64
C TRP A 85 7.26 -2.98 -3.88
N GLU A 86 8.48 -3.36 -4.28
CA GLU A 86 8.72 -4.30 -5.38
C GLU A 86 9.51 -5.51 -4.86
N GLU A 87 9.03 -6.71 -5.19
CA GLU A 87 9.71 -7.94 -4.81
C GLU A 87 10.97 -8.21 -5.64
N GLN A 88 12.03 -8.66 -4.98
CA GLN A 88 13.28 -9.11 -5.58
C GLN A 88 13.33 -10.64 -5.51
N GLU A 89 12.89 -11.32 -6.57
CA GLU A 89 12.72 -12.79 -6.53
C GLU A 89 14.01 -13.56 -6.22
N HIS A 90 15.16 -12.99 -6.56
CA HIS A 90 16.48 -13.57 -6.34
C HIS A 90 17.00 -13.38 -4.90
N GLU A 91 16.38 -12.52 -4.10
CA GLU A 91 16.75 -12.32 -2.71
C GLU A 91 16.24 -13.50 -1.85
N ALA A 92 17.02 -13.94 -0.88
CA ALA A 92 16.67 -15.11 -0.07
C ALA A 92 15.36 -14.92 0.71
N ARG A 93 14.58 -16.00 0.88
CA ARG A 93 13.42 -15.98 1.78
C ARG A 93 13.84 -15.66 3.22
N ASN A 94 12.99 -14.96 3.95
CA ASN A 94 13.21 -14.53 5.33
C ASN A 94 14.46 -13.65 5.54
N SER A 95 14.94 -12.95 4.51
CA SER A 95 16.09 -12.06 4.64
C SER A 95 15.74 -10.68 5.21
N GLY A 96 14.45 -10.32 5.20
CA GLY A 96 13.95 -8.99 5.52
C GLY A 96 14.27 -7.93 4.46
N LYS A 97 14.78 -8.36 3.29
CA LYS A 97 15.27 -7.49 2.21
C LYS A 97 14.66 -7.84 0.85
N ARG A 98 13.74 -8.81 0.80
CA ARG A 98 13.14 -9.28 -0.45
C ARG A 98 12.20 -8.24 -1.06
N TRP A 99 11.69 -7.32 -0.26
CA TRP A 99 10.83 -6.22 -0.70
C TRP A 99 11.56 -4.89 -0.60
N ILE A 100 11.70 -4.21 -1.73
CA ILE A 100 12.40 -2.92 -1.81
C ILE A 100 11.38 -1.80 -1.93
N ASN A 101 11.48 -0.82 -1.04
CA ASN A 101 10.69 0.40 -1.13
C ASN A 101 11.14 1.21 -2.35
N LYS A 102 10.26 1.32 -3.36
CA LYS A 102 10.50 2.05 -4.60
C LYS A 102 10.06 3.51 -4.51
N ALA A 103 9.00 3.79 -3.77
CA ALA A 103 8.46 5.13 -3.60
C ALA A 103 7.80 5.31 -2.23
N THR A 104 7.91 6.52 -1.70
CA THR A 104 7.24 6.95 -0.48
C THR A 104 6.40 8.18 -0.77
N LEU A 105 5.08 8.05 -0.70
CA LEU A 105 4.14 9.15 -0.92
C LEU A 105 3.89 9.86 0.42
N ARG A 106 4.14 11.18 0.46
CA ARG A 106 4.15 11.99 1.69
C ARG A 106 3.20 13.18 1.66
N ASP A 107 2.30 13.21 0.68
CA ASP A 107 1.38 14.35 0.49
C ASP A 107 0.32 14.44 1.60
N SER A 108 0.09 13.35 2.33
CA SER A 108 -0.92 13.27 3.37
C SER A 108 -0.52 13.99 4.66
N THR A 109 -1.40 14.88 5.14
CA THR A 109 -1.22 15.64 6.37
C THR A 109 -1.67 14.90 7.63
N SER A 110 -2.52 13.88 7.46
CA SER A 110 -3.07 13.02 8.51
C SER A 110 -2.80 11.55 8.20
N SER A 111 -3.14 10.67 9.14
CA SER A 111 -2.97 9.22 8.97
C SER A 111 -3.71 8.73 7.73
N VAL A 112 -3.04 7.93 6.90
CA VAL A 112 -3.63 7.27 5.74
C VAL A 112 -4.30 5.98 6.24
N GLN A 113 -5.61 5.92 6.11
CA GLN A 113 -6.45 4.87 6.70
C GLN A 113 -6.69 3.71 5.73
N ASP A 114 -6.75 3.99 4.43
CA ASP A 114 -7.01 2.99 3.41
C ASP A 114 -6.27 3.35 2.11
N ILE A 115 -5.97 2.31 1.34
CA ILE A 115 -5.38 2.37 0.00
C ILE A 115 -5.91 1.23 -0.84
N GLU A 116 -6.10 1.46 -2.14
CA GLU A 116 -6.51 0.40 -3.06
C GLU A 116 -6.02 0.65 -4.48
N PHE A 117 -5.39 -0.36 -5.09
CA PHE A 117 -5.00 -0.29 -6.49
C PHE A 117 -6.24 -0.30 -7.39
N ALA A 118 -6.23 0.54 -8.42
CA ALA A 118 -7.30 0.55 -9.40
C ALA A 118 -7.27 -0.74 -10.26
N PRO A 119 -8.40 -1.08 -10.90
CA PRO A 119 -8.41 -2.10 -11.94
C PRO A 119 -7.35 -1.80 -13.01
N ASN A 120 -6.70 -2.86 -13.47
CA ASN A 120 -5.52 -2.80 -14.32
C ASN A 120 -5.71 -2.06 -15.65
N PHE A 121 -6.92 -2.08 -16.22
CA PHE A 121 -7.23 -1.37 -17.46
C PHE A 121 -7.20 0.17 -17.33
N TRP A 122 -7.11 0.72 -16.12
CA TRP A 122 -6.85 2.14 -15.85
C TRP A 122 -5.37 2.48 -15.71
N GLY A 123 -4.48 1.50 -15.91
CA GLY A 123 -3.05 1.63 -15.63
C GLY A 123 -2.72 1.43 -14.15
N LEU A 124 -1.46 1.67 -13.79
CA LEU A 124 -0.98 1.54 -12.42
C LEU A 124 -1.41 2.77 -11.60
N LYS A 125 -2.60 2.67 -11.00
CA LYS A 125 -3.19 3.72 -10.16
C LYS A 125 -3.47 3.23 -8.75
N LEU A 126 -3.39 4.15 -7.80
CA LEU A 126 -3.62 3.89 -6.39
C LEU A 126 -4.52 4.98 -5.81
N ALA A 127 -5.64 4.59 -5.22
CA ALA A 127 -6.46 5.48 -4.41
C ALA A 127 -5.99 5.42 -2.95
N SER A 128 -6.17 6.51 -2.21
CA SER A 128 -5.93 6.56 -0.77
C SER A 128 -6.95 7.45 -0.08
N CYS A 129 -7.24 7.19 1.19
CA CYS A 129 -8.00 8.12 2.02
C CYS A 129 -7.36 8.31 3.39
N THR A 130 -7.45 9.53 3.92
CA THR A 130 -6.89 9.93 5.20
C THR A 130 -7.98 10.18 6.25
N ALA A 131 -7.59 10.13 7.53
CA ALA A 131 -8.49 10.39 8.65
C ALA A 131 -9.06 11.82 8.69
N ASP A 132 -8.45 12.78 7.97
CA ASP A 132 -8.97 14.14 7.80
C ASP A 132 -10.00 14.26 6.65
N GLY A 133 -10.39 13.15 6.02
CA GLY A 133 -11.41 13.13 4.98
C GLY A 133 -10.89 13.53 3.59
N THR A 134 -9.57 13.50 3.38
CA THR A 134 -8.97 13.71 2.06
C THR A 134 -8.83 12.39 1.32
N LEU A 135 -9.28 12.34 0.07
CA LEU A 135 -9.03 11.25 -0.88
C LEU A 135 -8.02 11.72 -1.92
N ARG A 136 -7.05 10.86 -2.26
CA ARG A 136 -6.06 11.14 -3.31
C ARG A 136 -5.97 9.98 -4.30
N ILE A 137 -5.78 10.30 -5.58
CA ILE A 137 -5.49 9.33 -6.64
C ILE A 137 -4.08 9.56 -7.17
N TYR A 138 -3.27 8.52 -7.15
CA TYR A 138 -1.91 8.51 -7.66
C TYR A 138 -1.80 7.66 -8.92
N GLU A 139 -0.94 8.05 -9.85
CA GLU A 139 -0.66 7.31 -11.09
C GLU A 139 0.84 7.20 -11.34
N ALA A 140 1.31 5.98 -11.61
CA ALA A 140 2.64 5.74 -12.14
C ALA A 140 2.55 5.64 -13.67
N LEU A 141 3.03 6.69 -14.36
CA LEU A 141 2.97 6.78 -15.83
C LEU A 141 3.85 5.76 -16.54
N GLU A 142 4.96 5.39 -15.90
CA GLU A 142 5.91 4.41 -16.39
C GLU A 142 5.90 3.19 -15.47
N VAL A 143 5.26 2.11 -15.90
CA VAL A 143 5.16 0.85 -15.13
C VAL A 143 6.54 0.29 -14.74
N ASN A 144 7.55 0.51 -15.59
CA ASN A 144 8.93 0.06 -15.32
C ASN A 144 9.66 0.95 -14.30
N ASN A 145 9.10 2.11 -13.95
CA ASN A 145 9.69 3.07 -13.04
C ASN A 145 8.74 3.36 -11.87
N LEU A 146 8.68 2.41 -10.93
CA LEU A 146 7.86 2.50 -9.71
C LEU A 146 8.32 3.59 -8.73
N THR A 147 9.39 4.34 -9.03
CA THR A 147 9.89 5.41 -8.15
C THR A 147 9.15 6.73 -8.31
N GLN A 148 8.38 6.88 -9.40
CA GLN A 148 7.67 8.11 -9.72
C GLN A 148 6.16 7.88 -9.74
N TRP A 149 5.45 8.67 -8.93
CA TRP A 149 4.01 8.62 -8.78
C TRP A 149 3.48 10.05 -8.78
N ASN A 150 2.53 10.34 -9.66
CA ASN A 150 1.93 11.66 -9.77
C ASN A 150 0.59 11.68 -9.06
N GLY A 151 0.37 12.65 -8.17
CA GLY A 151 -0.96 12.96 -7.65
C GLY A 151 -1.80 13.56 -8.76
N THR A 152 -2.88 12.87 -9.14
CA THR A 152 -3.77 13.29 -10.24
C THR A 152 -5.01 14.00 -9.71
N GLU A 153 -5.55 13.55 -8.59
CA GLU A 153 -6.77 14.08 -7.98
C GLU A 153 -6.59 14.17 -6.47
N GLU A 154 -7.15 15.24 -5.88
CA GLU A 154 -7.30 15.41 -4.44
C GLU A 154 -8.72 15.90 -4.14
N ILE A 155 -9.45 15.18 -3.29
CA ILE A 155 -10.85 15.44 -2.97
C ILE A 155 -11.00 15.51 -1.45
N SER A 156 -11.37 16.68 -0.93
CA SER A 156 -11.69 16.86 0.49
C SER A 156 -13.19 16.71 0.74
N ILE A 157 -13.58 15.69 1.51
CA ILE A 157 -15.00 15.36 1.77
C ILE A 157 -15.57 16.17 2.95
N THR A 158 -14.73 16.57 3.90
CA THR A 158 -15.14 17.54 4.92
C THR A 158 -15.12 18.93 4.29
N GLY A 159 -16.30 19.50 4.06
CA GLY A 159 -16.47 20.86 3.53
C GLY A 159 -15.84 21.90 4.45
N HIS A 160 -14.54 22.14 4.32
CA HIS A 160 -14.01 23.47 4.47
C HIS A 160 -14.29 24.17 3.14
N THR A 161 -15.26 25.09 3.16
CA THR A 161 -15.35 26.19 2.20
C THR A 161 -13.93 26.71 1.99
N THR A 162 -13.36 26.45 0.83
CA THR A 162 -12.25 27.24 0.32
C THR A 162 -12.76 28.67 0.32
N LYS A 163 -12.19 29.53 1.15
CA LYS A 163 -12.33 30.97 0.94
C LYS A 163 -11.83 31.22 -0.47
N GLU A 164 -12.73 31.63 -1.36
CA GLU A 164 -12.36 32.27 -2.61
C GLU A 164 -11.30 33.33 -2.28
N SER A 165 -10.10 33.17 -2.84
CA SER A 165 -9.15 34.25 -2.90
C SER A 165 -9.71 35.26 -3.91
N ASP A 166 -10.39 36.27 -3.40
CA ASP A 166 -10.58 37.54 -4.11
C ASP A 166 -9.21 38.00 -4.64
N GLY A 167 -9.06 37.90 -5.95
CA GLY A 167 -7.83 38.19 -6.68
C GLY A 167 -8.13 38.83 -8.02
N ASN A 168 -8.82 39.97 -7.97
CA ASN A 168 -8.91 41.04 -8.96
C ASN A 168 -8.79 40.68 -10.45
N TYR A 169 -9.93 40.74 -11.14
CA TYR A 169 -9.96 41.18 -12.53
C TYR A 169 -9.49 42.63 -12.60
N CYS A 170 -8.29 42.86 -13.13
CA CYS A 170 -7.91 44.17 -13.66
C CYS A 170 -8.11 44.14 -15.17
N LEU A 171 -9.24 44.70 -15.63
CA LEU A 171 -9.38 45.23 -16.99
C LEU A 171 -8.98 46.71 -16.96
N SER A 172 -7.95 47.06 -17.73
CA SER A 172 -7.80 48.38 -18.36
C SER A 172 -6.94 48.24 -19.61
#